data_AF-A0AAU6WX74-F1
#
_entry.id   AF-A0AAU6WX74-F1
#
_cell.length_a   1.000
_cell.length_b   1.000
_cell.length_c   1.000
_cell.angle_alpha   90.00
_cell.angle_beta   90.00
_cell.angle_gamma   90.00
#
_symmetry.space_group_name_H-M   'P 1'
#
loop_
_entity.id
_entity.type
_entity.pdbx_description
1 polymer ?
#
loop_
_entity_poly.entity_id
_entity_poly.type
_entity_poly.pdbx_seq_one_letter_code
_entity_poly.pdbx_strand_id
1 'polypeptide(L)' 'MTEKSLTYDEAFQELDEIHSSLVNGEIPVDVLAEKLKRTAFLVNYCKDKLQSADRDVSAIIGEMEQDNGKTNTNL' A
#
# COMPACT_ATOMS: atom_id res chain seq x y z
N MET A 1 -7.17 -11.81 21.89
CA MET A 1 -7.39 -10.51 21.24
C MET A 1 -6.75 -10.60 19.88
N THR A 2 -7.53 -10.53 18.80
CA THR A 2 -7.04 -10.60 17.43
C THR A 2 -6.30 -9.31 17.10
N GLU A 3 -4.99 -9.39 16.83
CA GLU A 3 -4.24 -8.26 16.29
C GLU A 3 -4.88 -7.86 14.95
N LYS A 4 -5.53 -6.70 14.93
CA LYS A 4 -6.11 -6.16 13.70
C LYS A 4 -4.96 -5.61 12.87
N SER A 5 -4.62 -6.28 11.78
CA SER A 5 -3.68 -5.77 10.79
C SER A 5 -4.24 -4.49 10.17
N LEU A 6 -3.43 -3.42 10.14
CA LEU A 6 -3.76 -2.15 9.49
C LEU A 6 -4.16 -2.38 8.03
N THR A 7 -5.27 -1.81 7.54
CA THR A 7 -5.62 -1.89 6.11
C THR A 7 -4.95 -0.79 5.29
N TYR A 8 -5.00 -0.88 3.95
CA TYR A 8 -4.49 0.19 3.09
C TYR A 8 -5.27 1.49 3.33
N ASP A 9 -6.60 1.42 3.37
CA ASP A 9 -7.46 2.59 3.55
C ASP A 9 -7.24 3.25 4.92
N GLU A 10 -7.08 2.45 5.98
CA GLU A 10 -6.76 2.95 7.32
C GLU A 10 -5.38 3.65 7.32
N ALA A 11 -4.37 3.04 6.69
CA ALA A 11 -3.04 3.63 6.61
C ALA A 11 -3.00 4.92 5.78
N PHE A 12 -3.75 4.96 4.67
CA PHE A 12 -3.83 6.12 3.80
C PHE A 12 -4.57 7.28 4.47
N GLN A 13 -5.67 6.98 5.16
CA GLN A 13 -6.40 7.99 5.93
C GLN A 13 -5.52 8.60 7.02
N GLU A 14 -4.82 7.77 7.80
CA GLU A 14 -3.91 8.27 8.85
C GLU A 14 -2.76 9.11 8.26
N LEU A 15 -2.25 8.71 7.08
CA LEU A 15 -1.21 9.46 6.39
C LEU A 15 -1.70 10.86 5.98
N ASP A 16 -2.91 10.95 5.44
CA ASP A 16 -3.53 12.22 5.01
C ASP A 16 -3.81 13.16 6.19
N GLU A 17 -4.25 12.59 7.31
CA GLU A 17 -4.44 13.32 8.57
C GLU A 17 -3.11 13.90 9.08
N ILE A 18 -2.05 13.08 9.16
CA ILE A 18 -0.73 13.56 9.59
C ILE A 18 -0.18 14.59 8.60
N HIS A 19 -0.34 14.38 7.29
CA HIS A 19 0.12 15.30 6.26
C HIS A 19 -0.57 16.67 6.39
N SER A 20 -1.89 16.67 6.59
CA SER A 20 -2.67 17.89 6.79
C SER A 20 -2.20 18.67 8.01
N SER A 21 -2.03 18.00 9.16
CA SER A 21 -1.53 18.66 10.38
C SER A 21 -0.08 19.15 10.24
N LEU A 22 0.77 18.47 9.45
CA LEU A 22 2.13 18.95 9.14
C LEU A 22 2.09 20.24 8.32
N VAL A 23 1.27 20.29 7.26
CA VAL A 23 1.17 21.45 6.37
C VAL A 23 0.55 22.66 7.08
N ASN A 24 -0.42 22.43 7.96
CA ASN A 24 -1.06 23.48 8.74
C ASN A 24 -0.20 23.98 9.91
N GLY A 25 0.94 23.34 10.19
CA GLY A 25 1.81 23.71 11.31
C GLY A 25 1.19 23.40 12.68
N GLU A 26 0.25 22.46 12.75
CA GLU A 26 -0.48 22.08 13.97
C GLU A 26 0.31 21.10 14.85
N ILE A 27 1.44 20.58 14.35
CA ILE A 27 2.27 19.60 15.05
C ILE A 27 3.35 20.33 15.89
N PRO A 28 3.34 20.16 17.22
CA PRO A 28 4.40 20.71 18.07
C PRO A 28 5.77 20.14 17.72
N VAL A 29 6.81 20.97 17.83
CA VAL A 29 8.19 20.58 17.49
C VAL A 29 8.66 19.37 18.30
N ASP A 30 8.26 19.27 19.57
CA ASP A 30 8.64 18.18 20.47
C ASP A 30 8.18 16.79 19.98
N VAL A 31 7.09 16.72 19.21
CA VAL A 31 6.52 15.47 18.68
C VAL A 31 6.72 15.31 17.17
N LEU A 32 7.34 16.29 16.51
CA LEU A 32 7.53 16.30 15.06
C LEU A 32 8.32 15.07 14.57
N ALA A 33 9.36 14.69 15.31
CA ALA A 33 10.18 13.52 14.99
C ALA A 33 9.38 12.21 15.04
N GLU A 34 8.42 12.10 15.97
CA GLU A 34 7.54 10.93 16.07
C GLU A 34 6.56 10.88 14.89
N LYS A 35 5.94 12.01 14.57
CA LYS A 35 5.03 12.12 13.43
C LYS A 35 5.71 11.79 12.11
N LEU A 36 6.93 12.28 11.89
CA LEU A 36 7.72 11.94 10.70
C LEU A 36 8.05 10.44 10.61
N LYS A 37 8.38 9.78 11.73
CA LYS A 37 8.59 8.32 11.74
C LYS A 37 7.31 7.57 11.38
N ARG A 38 6.15 8.01 11.89
CA ARG A 38 4.86 7.41 11.55
C ARG A 38 4.53 7.61 10.07
N THR A 39 4.70 8.82 9.55
CA THR A 39 4.54 9.12 8.11
C THR A 39 5.42 8.21 7.25
N ALA A 40 6.71 8.07 7.58
CA ALA A 40 7.61 7.21 6.83
C ALA A 40 7.18 5.73 6.84
N PHE A 41 6.69 5.25 7.98
CA PHE A 41 6.11 3.92 8.09
C PHE A 41 4.88 3.76 7.19
N LEU A 42 3.92 4.70 7.26
CA LEU A 42 2.67 4.64 6.48
C LEU A 42 2.94 4.70 4.98
N VAL A 43 3.86 5.55 4.53
CA VAL A 43 4.27 5.64 3.11
C VAL A 43 4.83 4.31 2.61
N ASN A 44 5.73 3.69 3.38
CA ASN A 44 6.28 2.38 3.00
C ASN A 44 5.20 1.31 2.99
N TYR A 45 4.33 1.30 3.99
CA TYR A 45 3.22 0.35 4.08
C TYR A 45 2.29 0.43 2.86
N CYS A 46 1.86 1.64 2.49
CA CYS A 46 1.01 1.87 1.32
C CYS A 46 1.71 1.44 0.03
N LYS A 47 3.00 1.77 -0.12
CA LYS A 47 3.80 1.37 -1.28
C LYS A 47 3.88 -0.16 -1.40
N ASP A 48 4.17 -0.85 -0.31
CA ASP A 48 4.29 -2.32 -0.31
C ASP A 48 2.97 -3.00 -0.68
N LYS A 49 1.84 -2.46 -0.20
CA LYS A 49 0.50 -2.94 -0.58
C LYS A 49 0.21 -2.76 -2.07
N LEU A 50 0.51 -1.60 -2.63
CA LEU A 50 0.34 -1.34 -4.06
C LEU A 50 1.23 -2.26 -4.90
N GLN A 51 2.49 -2.42 -4.52
CA GLN A 51 3.41 -3.33 -5.22
C GLN A 51 2.97 -4.79 -5.12
N SER A 52 2.38 -5.20 -3.99
CA SER A 52 1.82 -6.56 -3.87
C SER A 52 0.64 -6.75 -4.81
N ALA A 53 -0.31 -5.81 -4.81
CA ALA A 53 -1.46 -5.87 -5.70
C ALA A 53 -1.05 -5.90 -7.19
N ASP A 54 -0.06 -5.11 -7.57
CA ASP A 54 0.48 -5.07 -8.94
C ASP A 54 1.13 -6.40 -9.36
N ARG A 55 1.88 -7.03 -8.45
CA ARG A 55 2.44 -8.38 -8.67
C ARG A 55 1.34 -9.43 -8.84
N ASP A 56 0.31 -9.37 -7.99
CA ASP A 56 -0.80 -10.33 -8.04
C ASP A 56 -1.58 -10.20 -9.36
N VAL A 57 -1.87 -8.96 -9.80
CA VAL A 57 -2.49 -8.69 -11.09
C VAL A 57 -1.64 -9.20 -12.25
N SER A 58 -0.33 -8.93 -12.22
CA SER A 58 0.60 -9.39 -13.25
C SER A 58 0.67 -10.92 -13.34
N ALA A 59 0.65 -11.61 -12.19
CA ALA A 59 0.63 -13.07 -12.14
C ALA A 59 -0.65 -13.64 -12.74
N ILE A 60 -1.81 -13.08 -12.37
CA ILE A 60 -3.12 -13.50 -12.91
C ILE A 60 -3.16 -13.34 -14.43
N ILE A 61 -2.70 -12.20 -14.96
CA ILE A 61 -2.65 -11.96 -16.41
C ILE A 61 -1.72 -12.97 -17.10
N GLY A 62 -0.54 -13.23 -16.53
CA GLY A 62 0.40 -14.21 -17.07
C GLY A 62 -0.17 -15.64 -17.10
N GLU A 63 -0.91 -16.04 -16.06
CA GLU A 63 -1.59 -17.34 -16.02
C GLU A 63 -2.68 -17.43 -17.11
N MET A 64 -3.46 -16.37 -17.31
CA MET A 64 -4.50 -16.30 -18.36
C MET A 64 -3.92 -16.39 -19.77
N GLU A 65 -2.76 -15.78 -20.01
CA GLU A 65 -2.06 -15.88 -21.31
C GLU A 65 -1.50 -17.30 -21.56
N GLN A 66 -0.99 -17.96 -20.52
CA GLN A 66 -0.48 -19.34 -20.63
C GLN A 66 -1.59 -20.37 -20.88
N ASP A 67 -2.81 -20.14 -20.36
CA ASP A 67 -3.94 -21.05 -20.57
C ASP A 67 -4.50 -20.96 -22.00
N ASN A 68 -4.54 -19.75 -22.58
CA ASN A 68 -4.98 -19.53 -23.96
C ASN A 68 -4.02 -20.10 -25.03
N GLY A 69 -2.75 -20.35 -24.69
CA GLY A 69 -1.76 -20.92 -25.61
C GLY A 69 -1.88 -22.44 -25.85
N LYS A 70 -2.65 -23.17 -25.03
CA LYS A 70 -2.73 -24.65 -25.08
C LYS A 70 -3.85 -25.19 -25.98
N THR A 71 -4.73 -24.34 -26.51
CA THR A 71 -5.96 -24.77 -27.20
C THR A 71 -5.85 -24.84 -28.74
N ASN A 72 -4.68 -24.59 -29.34
CA ASN A 72 -4.57 -24.59 -30.82
C ASN A 72 -3.25 -25.17 -31.37
N THR A 73 -2.86 -26.38 -30.95
CA THR A 73 -1.80 -27.14 -31.62
C THR A 73 -2.19 -28.60 -31.82
N ASN A 74 -3.28 -28.80 -32.56
CA ASN A 74 -3.57 -30.04 -33.27
C ASN A 74 -4.08 -29.67 -34.67
N LEU A 75 -3.14 -29.33 -35.56
CA LEU A 75 -3.28 -29.53 -37.01
C LEU A 75 -2.18 -30.49 -37.45
#